data_AF-F9Q9J5-F1
#
_entry.id   AF-F9Q9J5-F1
#
_cell.length_a   1.000
_cell.length_b   1.000
_cell.length_c   1.000
_cell.angle_alpha   90.00
_cell.angle_beta   90.00
_cell.angle_gamma   90.00
#
_symmetry.space_group_name_H-M   'P 1'
#
loop_
_entity.id
_entity.type
_entity.pdbx_description
1 polymer ?
#
loop_
_entity_poly.entity_id
_entity_poly.type
_entity_poly.pdbx_seq_one_letter_code
_entity_poly.pdbx_strand_id
1 'polypeptide(L)'
;MSELYPWLAATYDKISQTFTESLGHHALLIKTDQGLGAESLFDSLAKRIMCQTPENAPCGHCHSCHLMSAHSHPDFHLLASQEGKDIGVDQVRAINEIVAQHAQQNGNKLVYIQGAERLTEAAANALLKTLEEPRPNTYFLLQTEPSSSLLATIYSRCQVWNVPVPTESEALTWLSSQFQAETSELLTALAMNLGRPLLALETLQQGFIEQRKNFLRQFWLFYRRRSPLEILPFFEKECAVQQMDWILAF
;
A
#
# COMPACT_ATOMS: atom_id res chain seq x y z
N MET A 1 -17.39 -0.89 6.19
CA MET A 1 -17.11 -1.37 4.82
C MET A 1 -15.98 -0.51 4.32
N SER A 2 -14.81 -1.09 4.02
CA SER A 2 -13.71 -0.33 3.41
C SER A 2 -14.13 -0.01 1.98
N GLU A 3 -14.61 1.21 1.73
CA GLU A 3 -14.85 1.68 0.37
C GLU A 3 -13.51 1.78 -0.38
N LEU A 4 -13.48 1.26 -1.60
CA LEU A 4 -12.32 1.36 -2.47
C LEU A 4 -12.19 2.80 -2.97
N TYR A 5 -10.99 3.38 -2.87
CA TYR A 5 -10.76 4.73 -3.37
C TYR A 5 -10.91 4.79 -4.91
N PRO A 6 -11.42 5.90 -5.49
CA PRO A 6 -11.72 6.00 -6.92
C PRO A 6 -10.54 5.62 -7.83
N TRP A 7 -9.34 6.09 -7.47
CA TRP A 7 -8.11 5.85 -8.24
C TRP A 7 -7.61 4.40 -8.16
N LEU A 8 -8.10 3.61 -7.21
CA LEU A 8 -7.78 2.18 -7.09
C LEU A 8 -8.74 1.30 -7.91
N ALA A 9 -9.92 1.81 -8.26
CA ALA A 9 -10.98 1.04 -8.94
C ALA A 9 -10.48 0.44 -10.26
N ALA A 10 -9.82 1.23 -11.10
CA ALA A 10 -9.32 0.75 -12.39
C ALA A 10 -8.28 -0.38 -12.24
N THR A 11 -7.44 -0.35 -11.21
CA THR A 11 -6.45 -1.40 -10.95
C THR A 11 -7.13 -2.64 -10.38
N TYR A 12 -8.06 -2.47 -9.43
CA TYR A 12 -8.88 -3.55 -8.88
C TYR A 12 -9.65 -4.28 -9.99
N ASP A 13 -10.32 -3.56 -10.89
CA ASP A 13 -11.14 -4.15 -11.95
C ASP A 13 -10.29 -4.96 -12.92
N LYS A 14 -9.14 -4.42 -13.35
CA LYS A 14 -8.20 -5.13 -14.23
C LYS A 14 -7.70 -6.42 -13.61
N ILE A 15 -7.25 -6.38 -12.36
CA ILE A 15 -6.79 -7.58 -11.65
C ILE A 15 -7.96 -8.56 -11.49
N SER A 16 -9.12 -8.06 -11.06
CA SER A 16 -10.32 -8.86 -10.83
C SER A 16 -10.78 -9.61 -12.07
N GLN A 17 -10.72 -8.96 -13.24
CA GLN A 17 -11.05 -9.55 -14.53
C GLN A 17 -10.15 -10.73 -14.87
N THR A 18 -8.83 -10.65 -14.61
CA THR A 18 -7.92 -11.78 -14.87
C THR A 18 -8.31 -13.04 -14.08
N PHE A 19 -8.79 -12.87 -12.85
CA PHE A 19 -9.29 -14.00 -12.05
C PHE A 19 -10.61 -14.56 -12.59
N THR A 20 -11.52 -13.70 -13.09
CA THR A 20 -12.76 -14.16 -13.74
C THR A 20 -12.46 -15.01 -14.96
N GLU A 21 -11.47 -14.61 -15.75
CA GLU A 21 -11.04 -15.30 -16.97
C GLU A 21 -10.18 -16.55 -16.71
N SER A 22 -10.00 -16.94 -15.43
CA SER A 22 -9.14 -18.07 -15.02
C SER A 22 -7.67 -17.91 -15.44
N LEU A 23 -7.21 -16.67 -15.66
CA LEU A 23 -5.85 -16.28 -16.04
C LEU A 23 -5.12 -15.55 -14.89
N GLY A 24 -5.70 -15.50 -13.69
CA GLY A 24 -5.12 -14.84 -12.53
C GLY A 24 -3.80 -15.49 -12.12
N HIS A 25 -2.73 -14.70 -12.05
CA HIS A 25 -1.42 -15.17 -11.62
C HIS A 25 -1.44 -15.47 -10.11
N HIS A 26 -0.78 -16.56 -9.70
CA HIS A 26 -0.76 -17.01 -8.29
C HIS A 26 0.01 -16.07 -7.37
N ALA A 27 0.92 -15.25 -7.90
CA ALA A 27 1.68 -14.27 -7.14
C ALA A 27 1.58 -12.88 -7.76
N LEU A 28 0.90 -11.94 -7.08
CA LEU A 28 0.77 -10.56 -7.52
C LEU A 28 1.65 -9.66 -6.65
N LEU A 29 2.55 -8.92 -7.28
CA LEU A 29 3.33 -7.87 -6.65
C LEU A 29 2.70 -6.52 -7.00
N ILE A 30 2.08 -5.87 -6.02
CA ILE A 30 1.47 -4.56 -6.20
C ILE A 30 2.40 -3.49 -5.60
N LYS A 31 2.91 -2.63 -6.48
CA LYS A 31 3.68 -1.45 -6.13
C LYS A 31 2.73 -0.28 -5.90
N THR A 32 2.77 0.30 -4.72
CA THR A 32 1.89 1.40 -4.33
C THR A 32 2.58 2.31 -3.34
N ASP A 33 2.42 3.61 -3.54
CA ASP A 33 2.90 4.60 -2.60
C ASP A 33 2.05 4.62 -1.33
N GLN A 34 2.68 4.98 -0.21
CA GLN A 34 1.96 5.35 1.00
C GLN A 34 1.03 6.54 0.71
N GLY A 35 -0.13 6.58 1.37
CA GLY A 35 -1.10 7.66 1.17
C GLY A 35 -2.05 7.50 -0.01
N LEU A 36 -1.98 6.38 -0.73
CA LEU A 36 -2.95 6.02 -1.78
C LEU A 36 -4.07 5.09 -1.27
N GLY A 37 -3.99 4.59 -0.04
CA GLY A 37 -5.01 3.71 0.55
C GLY A 37 -4.92 2.26 0.06
N ALA A 38 -3.69 1.78 -0.14
CA ALA A 38 -3.38 0.44 -0.63
C ALA A 38 -4.11 -0.66 0.15
N GLU A 39 -4.27 -0.48 1.46
CA GLU A 39 -4.94 -1.42 2.36
C GLU A 39 -6.35 -1.78 1.85
N SER A 40 -7.10 -0.79 1.33
CA SER A 40 -8.43 -1.00 0.77
C SER A 40 -8.41 -1.86 -0.50
N LEU A 41 -7.39 -1.70 -1.34
CA LEU A 41 -7.20 -2.51 -2.55
C LEU A 41 -6.84 -3.95 -2.18
N PHE A 42 -5.88 -4.14 -1.28
CA PHE A 42 -5.47 -5.49 -0.84
C PHE A 42 -6.61 -6.23 -0.14
N ASP A 43 -7.35 -5.56 0.74
CA ASP A 43 -8.54 -6.13 1.40
C ASP A 43 -9.61 -6.54 0.38
N SER A 44 -9.90 -5.67 -0.60
CA SER A 44 -10.88 -5.95 -1.66
C SER A 44 -10.45 -7.12 -2.55
N LEU A 45 -9.19 -7.16 -2.97
CA LEU A 45 -8.62 -8.27 -3.74
C LEU A 45 -8.60 -9.56 -2.93
N ALA A 46 -8.24 -9.51 -1.65
CA ALA A 46 -8.24 -10.66 -0.77
C ALA A 46 -9.65 -11.25 -0.63
N LYS A 47 -10.64 -10.41 -0.35
CA LYS A 47 -12.05 -10.83 -0.28
C LYS A 47 -12.53 -11.43 -1.58
N ARG A 48 -12.11 -10.88 -2.73
CA ARG A 48 -12.43 -11.42 -4.05
C ARG A 48 -11.83 -12.81 -4.24
N ILE A 49 -10.52 -12.97 -4.03
CA ILE A 49 -9.81 -14.24 -4.21
C ILE A 49 -10.37 -15.31 -3.29
N MET A 50 -10.73 -14.95 -2.05
CA MET A 50 -11.25 -15.91 -1.06
C MET A 50 -12.73 -16.25 -1.27
N CYS A 51 -13.47 -15.44 -2.03
CA CYS A 51 -14.90 -15.66 -2.27
C CYS A 51 -15.15 -16.97 -3.04
N GLN A 52 -16.18 -17.72 -2.64
CA GLN A 52 -16.54 -19.00 -3.26
C GLN A 52 -17.29 -18.83 -4.59
N THR A 53 -18.06 -17.75 -4.72
CA THR A 53 -18.85 -17.44 -5.92
C THR A 53 -18.59 -15.98 -6.35
N PRO A 54 -17.37 -15.64 -6.77
CA PRO A 54 -17.04 -14.28 -7.22
C PRO A 54 -17.57 -14.06 -8.63
N GLU A 55 -18.25 -12.93 -8.85
CA GLU A 55 -18.52 -12.40 -10.20
C GLU A 55 -17.48 -11.31 -10.51
N ASN A 56 -17.88 -10.04 -10.63
CA ASN A 56 -16.96 -8.90 -10.69
C ASN A 56 -16.54 -8.40 -9.30
N ALA A 57 -17.29 -8.77 -8.26
CA ALA A 57 -17.04 -8.42 -6.86
C ALA A 57 -17.18 -9.66 -5.96
N PRO A 58 -16.65 -9.64 -4.72
CA PRO A 58 -16.97 -10.66 -3.73
C PRO A 58 -18.48 -10.64 -3.43
N CYS A 59 -19.11 -11.81 -3.32
CA CYS A 59 -20.56 -11.92 -3.14
C CYS A 59 -21.09 -11.36 -1.80
N GLY A 60 -20.23 -11.25 -0.79
CA GLY A 60 -20.57 -10.70 0.53
C GLY A 60 -21.41 -11.59 1.43
N HIS A 61 -21.97 -12.69 0.92
CA HIS A 61 -22.90 -13.57 1.67
C HIS A 61 -22.43 -15.03 1.80
N CYS A 62 -21.36 -15.45 1.12
CA CYS A 62 -20.83 -16.80 1.29
C CYS A 62 -20.08 -16.95 2.63
N HIS A 63 -19.88 -18.18 3.09
CA HIS A 63 -19.21 -18.46 4.37
C HIS A 63 -17.82 -17.82 4.44
N SER A 64 -17.04 -17.95 3.36
CA SER A 64 -15.72 -17.31 3.25
C SER A 64 -15.79 -15.78 3.34
N CYS A 65 -16.75 -15.13 2.66
CA CYS A 65 -16.94 -13.67 2.75
C CYS A 65 -17.26 -13.21 4.18
N HIS A 66 -18.05 -13.98 4.94
CA HIS A 66 -18.33 -13.70 6.34
C HIS A 66 -17.08 -13.82 7.21
N LEU A 67 -16.29 -14.90 7.04
CA LEU A 67 -15.03 -15.10 7.75
C LEU A 67 -14.00 -14.01 7.43
N MET A 68 -13.88 -13.62 6.17
CA MET A 68 -13.01 -12.51 5.75
C MET A 68 -13.46 -11.19 6.35
N SER A 69 -14.76 -10.90 6.37
CA SER A 69 -15.30 -9.68 6.98
C SER A 69 -15.09 -9.64 8.50
N ALA A 70 -15.07 -10.81 9.16
CA ALA A 70 -14.75 -10.97 10.57
C ALA A 70 -13.23 -11.04 10.86
N HIS A 71 -12.37 -10.98 9.85
CA HIS A 71 -10.91 -11.15 9.96
C HIS A 71 -10.51 -12.48 10.64
N SER A 72 -11.28 -13.54 10.44
CA SER A 72 -11.12 -14.84 11.10
C SER A 72 -11.02 -16.01 10.11
N HIS A 73 -10.69 -15.73 8.85
CA HIS A 73 -10.58 -16.77 7.83
C HIS A 73 -9.32 -17.63 8.06
N PRO A 74 -9.43 -18.95 8.27
CA PRO A 74 -8.29 -19.79 8.63
C PRO A 74 -7.25 -19.94 7.51
N ASP A 75 -7.69 -19.82 6.26
CA ASP A 75 -6.84 -19.91 5.07
C ASP A 75 -6.33 -18.52 4.56
N PHE A 76 -6.52 -17.45 5.33
CA PHE A 76 -5.94 -16.12 5.07
C PHE A 76 -4.81 -15.84 6.05
N HIS A 77 -3.64 -15.49 5.53
CA HIS A 77 -2.45 -15.25 6.36
C HIS A 77 -1.80 -13.91 6.02
N LEU A 78 -1.62 -13.06 7.03
CA LEU A 78 -0.87 -11.81 6.93
C LEU A 78 0.56 -12.04 7.41
N LEU A 79 1.52 -11.78 6.54
CA LEU A 79 2.95 -11.71 6.87
C LEU A 79 3.38 -10.24 6.77
N ALA A 80 3.65 -9.63 7.92
CA ALA A 80 4.05 -8.23 8.01
C ALA A 80 5.25 -8.10 8.95
N SER A 81 5.94 -6.98 8.87
CA SER A 81 6.96 -6.63 9.85
C SER A 81 6.39 -6.52 11.26
N GLN A 82 7.14 -7.03 12.23
CA GLN A 82 6.84 -6.90 13.65
C GLN A 82 7.73 -5.79 14.24
N GLU A 83 7.11 -4.76 14.83
CA GLU A 83 7.82 -3.67 15.54
C GLU A 83 8.91 -2.97 14.70
N GLY A 84 8.71 -2.83 13.38
CA GLY A 84 9.72 -2.19 12.53
C GLY A 84 10.94 -3.07 12.23
N LYS A 85 10.91 -4.38 12.54
CA LYS A 85 11.97 -5.33 12.17
C LYS A 85 11.73 -5.99 10.82
N ASP A 86 12.79 -6.43 10.17
CA ASP A 86 12.70 -7.16 8.91
C ASP A 86 11.93 -8.48 9.04
N ILE A 87 11.34 -8.91 7.93
CA ILE A 87 10.63 -10.18 7.84
C ILE A 87 11.68 -11.30 7.72
N GLY A 88 11.85 -12.00 8.84
CA GLY A 88 12.83 -13.07 9.00
C GLY A 88 12.41 -14.40 8.37
N VAL A 89 13.40 -15.28 8.18
CA VAL A 89 13.20 -16.60 7.54
C VAL A 89 12.24 -17.51 8.30
N ASP A 90 12.21 -17.43 9.63
CA ASP A 90 11.35 -18.30 10.45
C ASP A 90 9.86 -17.97 10.27
N GLN A 91 9.52 -16.68 10.11
CA GLN A 91 8.16 -16.25 9.81
C GLN A 91 7.70 -16.81 8.45
N VAL A 92 8.57 -16.74 7.44
CA VAL A 92 8.29 -17.32 6.12
C VAL A 92 8.15 -18.84 6.19
N ARG A 93 9.01 -19.53 6.95
CA ARG A 93 8.94 -20.99 7.08
C ARG A 93 7.63 -21.45 7.70
N ALA A 94 7.17 -20.76 8.75
CA ALA A 94 5.85 -21.03 9.34
C ALA A 94 4.71 -20.89 8.32
N ILE A 95 4.75 -19.84 7.49
CA ILE A 95 3.78 -19.66 6.41
C ILE A 95 3.87 -20.78 5.36
N ASN A 96 5.09 -21.15 4.94
CA ASN A 96 5.29 -22.23 3.97
C ASN A 96 4.75 -23.58 4.48
N GLU A 97 4.89 -23.87 5.78
CA GLU A 97 4.32 -25.07 6.40
C GLU A 97 2.80 -25.10 6.34
N ILE A 98 2.14 -23.97 6.61
CA ILE A 98 0.68 -23.84 6.52
C ILE A 98 0.22 -23.96 5.07
N VAL A 99 0.92 -23.27 4.15
CA VAL A 99 0.65 -23.35 2.71
C VAL A 99 0.88 -24.79 2.18
N ALA A 100 1.75 -25.56 2.80
CA ALA A 100 1.96 -26.98 2.51
C ALA A 100 0.89 -27.92 3.13
N GLN A 101 -0.16 -27.41 3.76
CA GLN A 101 -1.30 -28.22 4.22
C GLN A 101 -2.50 -28.07 3.26
N HIS A 102 -3.52 -28.93 3.39
CA HIS A 102 -4.78 -28.74 2.66
C HIS A 102 -5.55 -27.56 3.23
N ALA A 103 -6.27 -26.83 2.37
CA ALA A 103 -7.11 -25.71 2.79
C ALA A 103 -8.20 -26.20 3.76
N GLN A 104 -8.39 -25.50 4.88
CA GLN A 104 -9.37 -25.92 5.89
C GLN A 104 -10.80 -25.75 5.40
N GLN A 105 -11.05 -24.74 4.55
CA GLN A 105 -12.36 -24.45 3.97
C GLN A 105 -12.59 -25.05 2.58
N ASN A 106 -11.72 -25.97 2.13
CA ASN A 106 -11.76 -26.56 0.78
C ASN A 106 -11.80 -25.50 -0.36
N GLY A 107 -11.19 -24.34 -0.13
CA GLY A 107 -11.17 -23.21 -1.07
C GLY A 107 -9.77 -22.71 -1.36
N ASN A 108 -9.68 -21.40 -1.61
CA ASN A 108 -8.40 -20.72 -1.84
C ASN A 108 -7.67 -20.46 -0.52
N LYS A 109 -6.34 -20.54 -0.56
CA LYS A 109 -5.44 -20.02 0.48
C LYS A 109 -4.80 -18.75 -0.04
N LEU A 110 -4.69 -17.75 0.82
CA LEU A 110 -4.13 -16.47 0.46
C LEU A 110 -3.12 -16.02 1.50
N VAL A 111 -1.90 -15.74 1.04
CA VAL A 111 -0.85 -15.11 1.84
C VAL A 111 -0.69 -13.67 1.38
N TYR A 112 -0.93 -12.73 2.29
CA TYR A 112 -0.67 -11.32 2.08
C TYR A 112 0.65 -10.93 2.76
N ILE A 113 1.64 -10.53 1.98
CA ILE A 113 2.94 -10.05 2.44
C ILE A 113 2.95 -8.53 2.38
N GLN A 114 2.92 -7.88 3.55
CA GLN A 114 2.96 -6.43 3.68
C GLN A 114 4.41 -5.96 3.85
N GLY A 115 4.90 -5.16 2.90
CA GLY A 115 6.28 -4.65 2.88
C GLY A 115 7.29 -5.72 2.44
N ALA A 116 7.14 -6.21 1.21
CA ALA A 116 7.97 -7.26 0.63
C ALA A 116 9.44 -6.87 0.49
N GLU A 117 9.76 -5.57 0.39
CA GLU A 117 11.13 -5.03 0.45
C GLU A 117 11.82 -5.32 1.78
N ARG A 118 11.06 -5.63 2.83
CA ARG A 118 11.56 -5.91 4.19
C ARG A 118 11.84 -7.39 4.41
N LEU A 119 11.69 -8.22 3.37
CA LEU A 119 12.12 -9.61 3.42
C LEU A 119 13.65 -9.67 3.47
N THR A 120 14.17 -10.33 4.50
CA THR A 120 15.59 -10.70 4.50
C THR A 120 15.91 -11.61 3.30
N GLU A 121 17.15 -11.63 2.83
CA GLU A 121 17.56 -12.53 1.74
C GLU A 121 17.23 -13.99 2.02
N ALA A 122 17.43 -14.44 3.26
CA ALA A 122 17.09 -15.79 3.69
C ALA A 122 15.56 -16.06 3.63
N ALA A 123 14.74 -15.09 4.03
CA ALA A 123 13.28 -15.19 3.96
C ALA A 123 12.79 -15.23 2.50
N ALA A 124 13.30 -14.34 1.64
CA ALA A 124 12.96 -14.34 0.23
C ALA A 124 13.35 -15.65 -0.46
N ASN A 125 14.56 -16.16 -0.22
CA ASN A 125 15.01 -17.44 -0.76
C ASN A 125 14.14 -18.62 -0.29
N ALA A 126 13.66 -18.59 0.95
CA ALA A 126 12.73 -19.59 1.46
C ALA A 126 11.34 -19.52 0.81
N LEU A 127 10.89 -18.36 0.33
CA LEU A 127 9.64 -18.20 -0.43
C LEU A 127 9.74 -18.69 -1.88
N LEU A 128 10.94 -18.67 -2.49
CA LEU A 128 11.10 -18.91 -3.94
C LEU A 128 10.46 -20.22 -4.40
N LYS A 129 10.69 -21.32 -3.68
CA LYS A 129 10.12 -22.62 -4.05
C LYS A 129 8.59 -22.60 -4.06
N THR A 130 7.98 -21.94 -3.08
CA THR A 130 6.52 -21.82 -2.98
C THR A 130 5.95 -20.87 -4.04
N LEU A 131 6.71 -19.86 -4.46
CA LEU A 131 6.33 -18.94 -5.53
C LEU A 131 6.53 -19.54 -6.94
N GLU A 132 7.48 -20.45 -7.13
CA GLU A 132 7.70 -21.12 -8.42
C GLU A 132 6.66 -22.22 -8.67
N GLU A 133 6.41 -23.03 -7.66
CA GLU A 133 5.54 -24.21 -7.75
C GLU A 133 4.47 -24.12 -6.64
N PRO A 134 3.53 -23.17 -6.73
CA PRO A 134 2.47 -23.06 -5.75
C PRO A 134 1.58 -24.31 -5.80
N ARG A 135 1.06 -24.70 -4.63
CA ARG A 135 -0.02 -25.68 -4.61
C ARG A 135 -1.26 -25.12 -5.30
N PRO A 136 -2.14 -25.99 -5.85
CA PRO A 136 -3.43 -25.55 -6.38
C PRO A 136 -4.16 -24.66 -5.38
N ASN A 137 -4.84 -23.63 -5.90
CA ASN A 137 -5.65 -22.69 -5.11
C ASN A 137 -4.85 -21.93 -4.03
N THR A 138 -3.55 -21.72 -4.22
CA THR A 138 -2.71 -20.92 -3.32
C THR A 138 -2.28 -19.64 -4.02
N TYR A 139 -2.57 -18.51 -3.39
CA TYR A 139 -2.31 -17.18 -3.93
C TYR A 139 -1.44 -16.36 -2.97
N PHE A 140 -0.63 -15.47 -3.54
CA PHE A 140 0.23 -14.53 -2.85
C PHE A 140 -0.08 -13.11 -3.34
N LEU A 141 -0.33 -12.23 -2.38
CA LEU A 141 -0.39 -10.78 -2.61
C LEU A 141 0.80 -10.16 -1.91
N LEU A 142 1.64 -9.43 -2.64
CA LEU A 142 2.82 -8.76 -2.10
C LEU A 142 2.66 -7.26 -2.27
N GLN A 143 2.80 -6.51 -1.18
CA GLN A 143 2.88 -5.05 -1.19
C GLN A 143 4.33 -4.60 -1.15
N THR A 144 4.69 -3.64 -1.99
CA THR A 144 5.99 -2.95 -1.90
C THR A 144 5.84 -1.48 -2.27
N GLU A 145 6.69 -0.62 -1.74
CA GLU A 145 6.79 0.75 -2.23
C GLU A 145 7.53 0.81 -3.58
N PRO A 146 7.11 1.66 -4.54
CA PRO A 146 7.77 1.85 -5.82
C PRO A 146 9.25 2.25 -5.73
N SER A 147 9.60 3.03 -4.71
CA SER A 147 10.96 3.52 -4.41
C SER A 147 11.89 2.46 -3.82
N SER A 148 11.32 1.36 -3.31
CA SER A 148 12.06 0.35 -2.56
C SER A 148 12.79 -0.65 -3.47
N SER A 149 13.95 -1.12 -3.01
CA SER A 149 14.70 -2.18 -3.68
C SER A 149 14.13 -3.53 -3.28
N LEU A 150 13.44 -4.19 -4.22
CA LEU A 150 12.99 -5.57 -4.04
C LEU A 150 14.00 -6.54 -4.63
N LEU A 151 14.19 -7.69 -3.97
CA LEU A 151 15.04 -8.77 -4.47
C LEU A 151 14.56 -9.24 -5.86
N ALA A 152 15.48 -9.23 -6.83
CA ALA A 152 15.19 -9.57 -8.22
C ALA A 152 14.59 -10.98 -8.38
N THR A 153 14.92 -11.89 -7.46
CA THR A 153 14.44 -13.27 -7.44
C THR A 153 12.94 -13.36 -7.14
N ILE A 154 12.41 -12.50 -6.26
CA ILE A 154 10.97 -12.39 -6.02
C ILE A 154 10.30 -11.70 -7.21
N TYR A 155 10.87 -10.57 -7.65
CA TYR A 155 10.32 -9.76 -8.73
C TYR A 155 10.07 -10.58 -10.01
N SER A 156 10.99 -11.47 -10.38
CA SER A 156 10.88 -12.27 -11.61
C SER A 156 9.80 -13.36 -11.57
N ARG A 157 9.23 -13.67 -10.39
CA ARG A 157 8.24 -14.73 -10.17
C ARG A 157 6.86 -14.17 -9.83
N CYS A 158 6.70 -12.85 -9.86
CA CYS A 158 5.43 -12.20 -9.58
C CYS A 158 4.94 -11.45 -10.82
N GLN A 159 3.62 -11.40 -10.99
CA GLN A 159 3.00 -10.45 -11.90
C GLN A 159 2.96 -9.07 -11.22
N VAL A 160 3.60 -8.10 -11.86
CA VAL A 160 3.79 -6.77 -11.27
C VAL A 160 2.67 -5.84 -11.69
N TRP A 161 2.05 -5.20 -10.71
CA TRP A 161 1.01 -4.19 -10.87
C TRP A 161 1.47 -2.89 -10.22
N ASN A 162 1.39 -1.78 -10.95
CA ASN A 162 1.72 -0.47 -10.39
C ASN A 162 0.42 0.29 -10.16
N VAL A 163 0.21 0.76 -8.93
CA VAL A 163 -0.87 1.68 -8.59
C VAL A 163 -0.37 3.10 -8.88
N PRO A 164 -0.93 3.79 -9.88
CA PRO A 164 -0.53 5.16 -10.18
C PRO A 164 -1.05 6.11 -9.10
N VAL A 165 -0.32 7.20 -8.90
CA VAL A 165 -0.85 8.37 -8.19
C VAL A 165 -2.02 8.94 -9.02
N PRO A 166 -3.16 9.29 -8.39
CA PRO A 166 -4.30 9.88 -9.11
C PRO A 166 -3.94 11.16 -9.85
N THR A 167 -4.75 11.48 -10.85
CA THR A 167 -4.65 12.80 -11.49
C THR A 167 -5.01 13.90 -10.50
N GLU A 168 -4.45 15.10 -10.67
CA GLU A 168 -4.74 16.25 -9.79
C GLU A 168 -6.25 16.53 -9.70
N SER A 169 -6.96 16.44 -10.82
CA SER A 169 -8.42 16.63 -10.88
C SER A 169 -9.18 15.59 -10.05
N GLU A 170 -8.81 14.31 -10.16
CA GLU A 170 -9.42 13.22 -9.39
C GLU A 170 -9.13 13.36 -7.90
N ALA A 171 -7.87 13.62 -7.55
CA ALA A 171 -7.43 13.83 -6.18
C ALA A 171 -8.13 15.04 -5.54
N LEU A 172 -8.24 16.16 -6.25
CA LEU A 172 -8.91 17.38 -5.79
C LEU A 172 -10.42 17.15 -5.61
N THR A 173 -11.06 16.46 -6.55
CA THR A 173 -12.49 16.12 -6.46
C THR A 173 -12.76 15.28 -5.22
N TRP A 174 -11.94 14.25 -4.97
CA TRP A 174 -12.06 13.45 -3.77
C TRP A 174 -11.76 14.28 -2.50
N LEU A 175 -10.66 15.04 -2.47
CA LEU A 175 -10.25 15.79 -1.28
C LEU A 175 -11.27 16.86 -0.88
N SER A 176 -11.87 17.55 -1.85
CA SER A 176 -12.93 18.54 -1.61
C SER A 176 -14.22 17.92 -1.03
N SER A 177 -14.47 16.63 -1.29
CA SER A 177 -15.57 15.89 -0.65
C SER A 177 -15.29 15.55 0.81
N GLN A 178 -14.01 15.46 1.20
CA GLN A 178 -13.59 15.05 2.55
C GLN A 178 -13.30 16.24 3.48
N PHE A 179 -12.78 17.34 2.95
CA PHE A 179 -12.36 18.50 3.74
C PHE A 179 -12.78 19.81 3.08
N GLN A 180 -13.43 20.69 3.84
CA GLN A 180 -13.85 22.01 3.37
C GLN A 180 -12.71 23.02 3.53
N ALA A 181 -12.06 23.38 2.42
CA ALA A 181 -11.05 24.43 2.35
C ALA A 181 -11.07 25.12 0.98
N GLU A 182 -10.31 26.20 0.85
CA GLU A 182 -10.11 26.84 -0.46
C GLU A 182 -9.35 25.90 -1.41
N THR A 183 -9.67 25.94 -2.70
CA THR A 183 -9.00 25.13 -3.74
C THR A 183 -7.48 25.31 -3.73
N SER A 184 -7.00 26.52 -3.45
CA SER A 184 -5.57 26.85 -3.33
C SER A 184 -4.88 26.05 -2.22
N GLU A 185 -5.54 25.89 -1.07
CA GLU A 185 -5.03 25.11 0.07
C GLU A 185 -5.04 23.62 -0.21
N LEU A 186 -6.11 23.12 -0.85
CA LEU A 186 -6.22 21.72 -1.27
C LEU A 186 -5.10 21.35 -2.26
N LEU A 187 -4.88 22.19 -3.28
CA LEU A 187 -3.80 22.00 -4.25
C LEU A 187 -2.42 22.09 -3.58
N THR A 188 -2.25 23.00 -2.63
CA THR A 188 -1.00 23.11 -1.86
C THR A 188 -0.73 21.83 -1.07
N ALA A 189 -1.74 21.28 -0.39
CA ALA A 189 -1.62 20.03 0.36
C ALA A 189 -1.30 18.84 -0.55
N LEU A 190 -1.90 18.76 -1.74
CA LEU A 190 -1.59 17.73 -2.73
C LEU A 190 -0.15 17.85 -3.25
N ALA A 191 0.29 19.07 -3.58
CA ALA A 191 1.65 19.32 -4.05
C ALA A 191 2.71 18.95 -2.99
N MET A 192 2.46 19.29 -1.72
CA MET A 192 3.33 18.90 -0.59
C MET A 192 3.49 17.39 -0.44
N ASN A 193 2.49 16.62 -0.85
CA ASN A 193 2.44 15.17 -0.69
C ASN A 193 2.56 14.43 -2.03
N LEU A 194 3.15 15.06 -3.06
CA LEU A 194 3.39 14.47 -4.38
C LEU A 194 2.13 13.84 -5.02
N GLY A 195 0.97 14.46 -4.81
CA GLY A 195 -0.32 14.00 -5.35
C GLY A 195 -0.99 12.87 -4.56
N ARG A 196 -0.45 12.45 -3.41
CA ARG A 196 -1.00 11.38 -2.55
C ARG A 196 -2.17 11.91 -1.70
N PRO A 197 -3.45 11.55 -2.01
CA PRO A 197 -4.59 12.27 -1.43
C PRO A 197 -4.79 12.05 0.07
N LEU A 198 -4.49 10.86 0.61
CA LEU A 198 -4.70 10.60 2.04
C LEU A 198 -3.71 11.36 2.91
N LEU A 199 -2.44 11.47 2.48
CA LEU A 199 -1.45 12.28 3.18
C LEU A 199 -1.76 13.78 3.07
N ALA A 200 -2.31 14.22 1.93
CA ALA A 200 -2.80 15.59 1.78
C ALA A 200 -3.96 15.88 2.75
N LEU A 201 -4.88 14.93 2.93
CA LEU A 201 -5.96 15.03 3.91
C LEU A 201 -5.42 15.11 5.34
N GLU A 202 -4.46 14.26 5.68
CA GLU A 202 -3.79 14.29 6.99
C GLU A 202 -3.09 15.63 7.25
N THR A 203 -2.39 16.16 6.25
CA THR A 203 -1.72 17.47 6.28
C THR A 203 -2.70 18.60 6.58
N LEU A 204 -3.88 18.57 5.96
CA LEU A 204 -4.95 19.55 6.19
C LEU A 204 -5.51 19.43 7.61
N GLN A 205 -5.79 18.21 8.06
CA GLN A 205 -6.36 17.94 9.38
C GLN A 205 -5.40 18.32 10.52
N GLN A 206 -4.09 18.14 10.32
CA GLN A 206 -3.06 18.45 11.31
C GLN A 206 -2.59 19.92 11.26
N GLY A 207 -3.10 20.72 10.31
CA GLY A 207 -2.77 22.16 10.21
C GLY A 207 -1.34 22.45 9.75
N PHE A 208 -0.69 21.49 9.08
CA PHE A 208 0.70 21.61 8.63
C PHE A 208 0.93 22.68 7.56
N ILE A 209 -0.12 23.15 6.89
CA ILE A 209 -0.02 24.25 5.93
C ILE A 209 0.53 25.52 6.60
N GLU A 210 0.07 25.87 7.81
CA GLU A 210 0.56 27.05 8.52
C GLU A 210 1.99 26.88 9.01
N GLN A 211 2.35 25.66 9.45
CA GLN A 211 3.73 25.32 9.81
C GLN A 211 4.65 25.47 8.60
N ARG A 212 4.24 24.97 7.43
CA ARG A 212 4.98 25.15 6.17
C ARG A 212 5.13 26.62 5.81
N LYS A 213 4.08 27.43 5.88
CA LYS A 213 4.16 28.88 5.59
C LYS A 213 5.22 29.55 6.48
N ASN A 214 5.24 29.23 7.78
CA ASN A 214 6.25 29.76 8.71
C ASN A 214 7.66 29.26 8.37
N PHE A 215 7.81 27.96 8.07
CA PHE A 215 9.08 27.37 7.67
C PHE A 215 9.63 28.00 6.38
N LEU A 216 8.79 28.20 5.35
CA LEU A 216 9.20 28.82 4.09
C LEU A 216 9.62 30.29 4.24
N ARG A 217 9.02 31.04 5.17
CA ARG A 217 9.49 32.40 5.51
C ARG A 217 10.92 32.38 6.03
N GLN A 218 11.26 31.40 6.88
CA GLN A 218 12.63 31.23 7.40
C GLN A 218 13.59 30.71 6.33
N PHE A 219 13.13 29.78 5.49
CA PHE A 219 13.89 29.32 4.32
C PHE A 219 14.26 30.48 3.39
N TRP A 220 13.35 31.43 3.16
CA TRP A 220 13.62 32.61 2.35
C TRP A 220 14.69 33.53 2.97
N LEU A 221 14.69 33.69 4.31
CA LEU A 221 15.74 34.42 5.02
C LEU A 221 17.10 33.73 4.92
N PHE A 222 17.13 32.40 5.08
CA PHE A 222 18.30 31.57 4.81
C PHE A 222 18.81 31.77 3.39
N TYR A 223 17.94 31.65 2.37
CA TYR A 223 18.30 31.78 0.96
C TYR A 223 18.93 33.14 0.66
N ARG A 224 18.36 34.22 1.21
CA ARG A 224 18.84 35.59 1.02
C ARG A 224 20.15 35.87 1.78
N ARG A 225 20.31 35.37 3.00
CA ARG A 225 21.47 35.65 3.87
C ARG A 225 22.60 34.63 3.73
N ARG A 226 22.35 33.50 3.07
CA ARG A 226 23.25 32.33 2.94
C ARG A 226 23.80 31.83 4.29
N SER A 227 23.00 31.96 5.36
CA SER A 227 23.40 31.59 6.73
C SER A 227 22.59 30.40 7.20
N PRO A 228 23.18 29.19 7.30
CA PRO A 228 22.48 27.99 7.78
C PRO A 228 21.88 28.14 9.18
N LEU A 229 22.42 29.05 10.01
CA LEU A 229 21.94 29.33 11.36
C LEU A 229 20.51 29.89 11.38
N GLU A 230 20.03 30.47 10.29
CA GLU A 230 18.67 31.02 10.18
C GLU A 230 17.60 29.92 10.05
N ILE A 231 17.98 28.74 9.52
CA ILE A 231 17.03 27.65 9.25
C ILE A 231 17.20 26.44 10.16
N LEU A 232 18.44 26.18 10.63
CA LEU A 232 18.75 25.03 11.49
C LEU A 232 17.84 24.90 12.73
N PRO A 233 17.45 25.98 13.45
CA PRO A 233 16.57 25.87 14.62
C PRO A 233 15.14 25.41 14.30
N PHE A 234 14.71 25.55 13.04
CA PHE A 234 13.36 25.21 12.60
C PHE A 234 13.28 23.78 12.03
N PHE A 235 14.42 23.09 11.88
CA PHE A 235 14.41 21.67 11.56
C PHE A 235 14.13 20.85 12.82
N GLU A 236 12.99 20.18 12.84
CA GLU A 236 12.63 19.25 13.92
C GLU A 236 13.15 17.87 13.57
N LYS A 237 13.88 17.22 14.48
CA LYS A 237 14.50 15.90 14.21
C LYS A 237 13.48 14.84 13.76
N GLU A 238 12.27 14.91 14.29
CA GLU A 238 11.20 13.94 14.02
C GLU A 238 10.51 14.19 12.67
N CYS A 239 10.49 15.44 12.19
CA CYS A 239 9.82 15.85 10.95
C CYS A 239 10.78 16.30 9.84
N ALA A 240 12.09 16.10 10.00
CA ALA A 240 13.10 16.66 9.10
C ALA A 240 12.90 16.25 7.63
N VAL A 241 12.51 15.00 7.37
CA VAL A 241 12.24 14.51 6.00
C VAL A 241 11.02 15.21 5.41
N GLN A 242 9.92 15.30 6.16
CA GLN A 242 8.71 16.00 5.75
C GLN A 242 8.98 17.50 5.49
N GLN A 243 9.81 18.14 6.32
CA GLN A 243 10.23 19.53 6.13
C GLN A 243 11.11 19.71 4.88
N MET A 244 11.88 18.70 4.48
CA MET A 244 12.57 18.71 3.18
C MET A 244 11.58 18.64 2.02
N ASP A 245 10.56 17.78 2.11
CA ASP A 245 9.51 17.68 1.09
C ASP A 245 8.76 19.02 0.91
N TRP A 246 8.56 19.78 2.00
CA TRP A 246 7.96 21.11 1.94
C TRP A 246 8.74 22.11 1.08
N ILE A 247 10.07 21.99 1.06
CA ILE A 247 10.98 22.81 0.23
C ILE A 247 10.92 22.34 -1.22
N LEU A 248 10.86 21.03 -1.46
CA LEU A 248 10.81 20.46 -2.81
C LEU A 248 9.49 20.79 -3.52
N ALA A 249 8.41 20.97 -2.77
CA ALA A 249 7.10 21.42 -3.27
C ALA A 249 6.99 22.94 -3.46
N PHE A 250 8.12 23.67 -3.55
CA PHE A 250 8.19 25.12 -3.80
C PHE A 250 8.35 25.45 -5.30
#